data_AF-A0A2E4PPR8-F1
#
_entry.id   AF-A0A2E4PPR8-F1
#
_cell.length_a   1.000
_cell.length_b   1.000
_cell.length_c   1.000
_cell.angle_alpha   90.00
_cell.angle_beta   90.00
_cell.angle_gamma   90.00
#
_symmetry.space_group_name_H-M   'P 1'
#
loop_
_entity.id
_entity.type
_entity.pdbx_description
1 polymer ?
#
loop_
_entity_poly.entity_id
_entity_poly.type
_entity_poly.pdbx_seq_one_letter_code
_entity_poly.pdbx_strand_id
1 'polypeptide(L)'
;MKRLLYIFLCLPLLHFSQKKDCIYDFEEKTDSTYIKATNEKLMYEKVFGNSKEFIQFKLINNNGVPTLSFQFIQKSQDFIPVTCFNNKSKIILQLEDGKIVSLISGIDEVCSNLTYIDSEKSNIRLLNGYFLFTKPNYESLKKSRITVMRVHFAGESKDYIISDELQSEILNQTLKPSRYFIENLECIE
;
A
#
# COMPACT_ATOMS: atom_id res chain seq x y z
N MET A 1 -36.94 -45.93 18.60
CA MET A 1 -35.74 -45.49 17.88
C MET A 1 -36.14 -44.66 16.67
N LYS A 2 -35.50 -43.49 16.52
CA LYS A 2 -35.14 -42.83 15.26
C LYS A 2 -36.26 -42.65 14.22
N ARG A 3 -37.00 -41.55 14.30
CA ARG A 3 -37.47 -40.76 13.13
C ARG A 3 -38.46 -39.70 13.62
N LEU A 4 -37.97 -38.50 13.93
CA LEU A 4 -38.66 -37.22 13.66
C LEU A 4 -37.76 -36.02 14.02
N LEU A 5 -36.48 -36.11 13.66
CA LEU A 5 -35.50 -35.02 13.88
C LEU A 5 -34.98 -34.55 12.51
N TYR A 6 -35.92 -34.13 11.67
CA TYR A 6 -35.67 -33.59 10.33
C TYR A 6 -36.62 -32.44 10.03
N ILE A 7 -36.88 -31.58 11.00
CA ILE A 7 -37.47 -30.27 10.74
C ILE A 7 -36.30 -29.29 10.66
N PHE A 8 -35.85 -29.11 9.42
CA PHE A 8 -35.48 -27.80 8.90
C PHE A 8 -34.48 -27.01 9.74
N LEU A 9 -33.26 -27.54 9.73
CA LEU A 9 -32.01 -26.79 9.83
C LEU A 9 -31.84 -25.86 8.60
N CYS A 10 -32.85 -25.02 8.31
CA CYS A 10 -32.79 -23.95 7.33
C CYS A 10 -32.71 -22.61 8.07
N LEU A 11 -31.64 -22.43 8.83
CA LEU A 11 -31.05 -21.11 8.94
C LEU A 11 -30.26 -20.93 7.65
N PRO A 12 -30.76 -20.19 6.63
CA PRO A 12 -29.82 -19.63 5.68
C PRO A 12 -28.92 -18.74 6.53
N LEU A 13 -27.66 -19.13 6.62
CA LEU A 13 -26.56 -18.23 6.90
C LEU A 13 -26.58 -17.19 5.78
N LEU A 14 -27.51 -16.23 5.87
CA LEU A 14 -27.37 -14.94 5.23
C LEU A 14 -26.25 -14.25 6.00
N HIS A 15 -25.02 -14.69 5.75
CA HIS A 15 -23.86 -13.84 5.89
C HIS A 15 -24.06 -12.73 4.86
N PHE A 16 -24.80 -11.71 5.26
CA PHE A 16 -24.62 -10.40 4.67
C PHE A 16 -23.14 -10.09 4.89
N SER A 17 -22.35 -10.25 3.84
CA SER A 17 -21.03 -9.66 3.76
C SER A 17 -21.23 -8.20 4.10
N GLN A 18 -20.84 -7.79 5.30
CA GLN A 18 -20.93 -6.40 5.71
C GLN A 18 -20.06 -5.64 4.72
N LYS A 19 -20.72 -4.83 3.88
CA LYS A 19 -20.02 -4.03 2.89
C LYS A 19 -19.04 -3.16 3.66
N LYS A 20 -17.74 -3.35 3.44
CA LYS A 20 -16.71 -2.62 4.17
C LYS A 20 -16.89 -1.13 3.86
N ASP A 21 -17.03 -0.30 4.91
CA ASP A 21 -17.10 1.15 4.74
C ASP A 21 -15.72 1.65 4.32
N CYS A 22 -15.57 1.88 3.03
CA CYS A 22 -14.35 2.38 2.42
C CYS A 22 -14.35 3.90 2.45
N ILE A 23 -13.28 4.48 3.01
CA ILE A 23 -13.09 5.93 3.06
C ILE A 23 -12.20 6.34 1.89
N TYR A 24 -12.76 7.12 0.98
CA TYR A 24 -12.06 7.62 -0.20
C TYR A 24 -11.59 9.06 0.01
N ASP A 25 -10.40 9.34 -0.50
CA ASP A 25 -9.85 10.69 -0.61
C ASP A 25 -10.43 11.41 -1.84
N PHE A 26 -10.66 10.64 -2.91
CA PHE A 26 -11.20 11.13 -4.16
C PHE A 26 -12.05 10.05 -4.82
N GLU A 27 -13.25 10.42 -5.25
CA GLU A 27 -14.11 9.58 -6.09
C GLU A 27 -14.80 10.48 -7.11
N GLU A 28 -14.58 10.19 -8.40
CA GLU A 28 -15.23 10.87 -9.50
C GLU A 28 -15.78 9.84 -10.49
N LYS A 29 -17.05 10.01 -10.84
CA LYS A 29 -17.74 9.21 -11.84
C LYS A 29 -18.43 10.12 -12.84
N THR A 30 -18.00 10.05 -14.09
CA THR A 30 -18.67 10.66 -15.23
C THR A 30 -19.24 9.57 -16.14
N ASP A 31 -19.97 9.96 -17.18
CA ASP A 31 -20.53 9.02 -18.16
C ASP A 31 -19.46 8.16 -18.88
N SER A 32 -18.20 8.61 -18.86
CA SER A 32 -17.09 7.97 -19.58
C SER A 32 -15.90 7.55 -18.71
N THR A 33 -15.76 8.12 -17.52
CA THR A 33 -14.58 7.93 -16.67
C THR A 33 -14.98 7.64 -15.24
N TYR A 34 -14.30 6.67 -14.63
CA TYR A 34 -14.46 6.33 -13.22
C TYR A 34 -13.09 6.27 -12.55
N ILE A 35 -12.88 7.12 -11.55
CA ILE A 35 -11.66 7.16 -10.75
C ILE A 35 -12.05 7.13 -9.28
N LYS A 36 -11.43 6.22 -8.53
CA LYS A 36 -11.51 6.19 -7.07
C LYS A 36 -10.13 6.04 -6.46
N ALA A 37 -9.90 6.72 -5.35
CA ALA A 37 -8.66 6.67 -4.63
C ALA A 37 -8.89 6.63 -3.12
N THR A 38 -8.23 5.70 -2.43
CA THR A 38 -8.28 5.60 -0.97
C THR A 38 -7.46 6.70 -0.30
N ASN A 39 -7.63 6.86 1.01
CA ASN A 39 -6.69 7.64 1.81
C ASN A 39 -5.29 7.02 1.80
N GLU A 40 -4.27 7.87 2.00
CA GLU A 40 -2.89 7.45 2.23
C GLU A 40 -2.78 6.70 3.57
N LYS A 41 -1.99 5.63 3.58
CA LYS A 41 -1.69 4.84 4.78
C LYS A 41 -0.19 4.64 4.90
N LEU A 42 0.33 4.88 6.10
CA LEU A 42 1.73 4.65 6.42
C LEU A 42 2.00 3.14 6.52
N MET A 43 2.99 2.70 5.75
CA MET A 43 3.39 1.30 5.59
C MET A 43 4.69 0.98 6.32
N TYR A 44 5.58 1.96 6.38
CA TYR A 44 6.88 1.83 6.99
C TYR A 44 7.31 3.17 7.57
N GLU A 45 7.89 3.13 8.75
CA GLU A 45 8.48 4.28 9.44
C GLU A 45 9.81 3.85 10.05
N LYS A 46 10.84 4.66 9.82
CA LYS A 46 12.15 4.51 10.45
C LYS A 46 12.63 5.87 10.91
N VAL A 47 12.87 6.01 12.21
CA VAL A 47 13.51 7.17 12.83
C VAL A 47 14.89 6.74 13.30
N PHE A 48 15.94 7.37 12.78
CA PHE A 48 17.32 7.07 13.16
C PHE A 48 18.16 8.35 13.25
N GLY A 49 18.37 8.81 14.48
CA GLY A 49 19.06 10.07 14.75
C GLY A 49 18.34 11.23 14.07
N ASN A 50 19.07 11.96 13.22
CA ASN A 50 18.54 13.11 12.48
C ASN A 50 17.82 12.72 11.18
N SER A 51 17.83 11.44 10.80
CA SER A 51 17.20 10.95 9.57
C SER A 51 15.89 10.22 9.87
N LYS A 52 14.87 10.51 9.07
CA LYS A 52 13.57 9.83 9.09
C LYS A 52 13.21 9.36 7.70
N GLU A 53 12.58 8.21 7.63
CA GLU A 53 12.18 7.57 6.38
C GLU A 53 10.76 7.01 6.52
N PHE A 54 9.91 7.30 5.52
CA PHE A 54 8.52 6.87 5.50
C PHE A 54 8.17 6.29 4.14
N ILE A 55 7.34 5.26 4.16
CA ILE A 55 6.65 4.77 2.96
C ILE A 55 5.16 4.81 3.21
N GLN A 56 4.43 5.42 2.28
CA GLN A 56 2.98 5.51 2.33
C GLN A 56 2.37 4.94 1.06
N PHE A 57 1.27 4.22 1.22
CA PHE A 57 0.51 3.62 0.13
C PHE A 57 -0.86 4.28 0.00
N LYS A 58 -1.30 4.40 -1.25
CA LYS A 58 -2.66 4.78 -1.62
C LYS A 58 -3.11 3.90 -2.78
N LEU A 59 -4.30 3.32 -2.70
CA LEU A 59 -4.86 2.51 -3.76
C LEU A 59 -5.71 3.38 -4.67
N ILE A 60 -5.53 3.22 -5.98
CA ILE A 60 -6.24 3.95 -7.02
C ILE A 60 -6.84 2.92 -7.97
N ASN A 61 -8.07 3.12 -8.40
CA ASN A 61 -8.62 2.45 -9.57
C ASN A 61 -9.03 3.53 -10.58
N ASN A 62 -8.45 3.45 -11.78
CA ASN A 62 -8.81 4.27 -12.91
C ASN A 62 -9.35 3.35 -14.01
N ASN A 63 -10.65 3.45 -14.30
CA ASN A 63 -11.33 2.70 -15.36
C ASN A 63 -11.08 1.17 -15.30
N GLY A 64 -11.06 0.60 -14.09
CA GLY A 64 -10.84 -0.83 -13.87
C GLY A 64 -9.38 -1.25 -13.77
N VAL A 65 -8.43 -0.31 -13.85
CA VAL A 65 -6.99 -0.58 -13.69
C VAL A 65 -6.58 -0.27 -12.24
N PRO A 66 -6.45 -1.28 -11.37
CA PRO A 66 -5.96 -1.06 -10.02
C PRO A 66 -4.48 -0.66 -10.08
N THR A 67 -4.13 0.36 -9.30
CA THR A 67 -2.80 0.95 -9.22
C THR A 67 -2.46 1.25 -7.78
N LEU A 68 -1.25 0.90 -7.36
CA LEU A 68 -0.67 1.29 -6.09
C LEU A 68 0.11 2.60 -6.30
N SER A 69 -0.35 3.66 -5.66
CA SER A 69 0.44 4.86 -5.44
C SER A 69 1.39 4.61 -4.27
N PHE A 70 2.69 4.69 -4.55
CA PHE A 70 3.78 4.53 -3.62
C PHE A 70 4.43 5.89 -3.39
N GLN A 71 4.46 6.35 -2.15
CA GLN A 71 5.15 7.57 -1.76
C GLN A 71 6.28 7.25 -0.79
N PHE A 72 7.47 7.72 -1.13
CA PHE A 72 8.67 7.59 -0.31
C PHE A 72 9.14 8.97 0.12
N ILE A 73 9.24 9.14 1.43
CA ILE A 73 9.60 10.39 2.07
C ILE A 73 10.87 10.15 2.88
N GLN A 74 11.87 10.98 2.65
CA GLN A 74 13.08 11.01 3.46
C GLN A 74 13.24 12.40 4.03
N LYS A 75 13.53 12.51 5.33
CA LYS A 75 13.78 13.78 6.01
C LYS A 75 15.09 13.67 6.77
N SER A 76 16.00 14.63 6.61
CA SER A 76 17.29 14.63 7.30
C SER A 76 17.84 16.03 7.43
N GLN A 77 18.60 16.32 8.49
CA GLN A 77 19.42 17.54 8.57
C GLN A 77 20.65 17.45 7.65
N ASP A 78 21.06 16.23 7.29
CA ASP A 78 22.14 15.97 6.37
C ASP A 78 21.66 15.91 4.91
N PHE A 79 22.62 15.79 3.98
CA PHE A 79 22.32 15.58 2.57
C PHE A 79 21.61 14.24 2.34
N ILE A 80 20.55 14.26 1.52
CA ILE A 80 19.82 13.08 1.09
C ILE A 80 20.09 12.85 -0.40
N PRO A 81 20.64 11.69 -0.81
CA PRO A 81 20.83 11.34 -2.22
C PRO A 81 19.52 11.34 -3.01
N VAL A 82 19.62 11.55 -4.33
CA VAL A 82 18.47 11.41 -5.22
C VAL A 82 18.13 9.94 -5.40
N THR A 83 16.84 9.63 -5.35
CA THR A 83 16.32 8.29 -5.61
C THR A 83 15.31 8.42 -6.73
N CYS A 84 15.35 7.51 -7.70
CA CYS A 84 14.47 7.54 -8.85
C CYS A 84 13.80 6.19 -9.08
N PHE A 85 12.64 6.24 -9.72
CA PHE A 85 12.01 5.10 -10.35
C PHE A 85 12.08 5.25 -11.87
N ASN A 86 12.11 4.12 -12.57
CA ASN A 86 11.99 4.06 -14.01
C ASN A 86 11.07 2.90 -14.44
N ASN A 87 10.95 2.66 -15.74
CA ASN A 87 10.15 1.56 -16.29
C ASN A 87 10.61 0.15 -15.86
N LYS A 88 11.82 -0.01 -15.33
CA LYS A 88 12.34 -1.28 -14.78
C LYS A 88 12.11 -1.41 -13.28
N SER A 89 11.69 -0.35 -12.60
CA SER A 89 11.38 -0.37 -11.19
C SER A 89 10.21 -1.31 -10.88
N LYS A 90 10.27 -1.95 -9.72
CA LYS A 90 9.27 -2.93 -9.27
C LYS A 90 9.18 -2.91 -7.76
N ILE A 91 8.00 -3.24 -7.24
CA ILE A 91 7.82 -3.56 -5.83
C ILE A 91 7.61 -5.06 -5.74
N ILE A 92 8.43 -5.74 -4.96
CA ILE A 92 8.30 -7.17 -4.68
C ILE A 92 7.83 -7.34 -3.25
N LEU A 93 6.75 -8.08 -3.06
CA LEU A 93 6.12 -8.33 -1.78
C LEU A 93 6.23 -9.82 -1.48
N GLN A 94 6.85 -10.15 -0.35
CA GLN A 94 6.81 -11.50 0.20
C GLN A 94 5.61 -11.61 1.13
N LEU A 95 4.79 -12.62 0.89
CA LEU A 95 3.61 -12.91 1.68
C LEU A 95 3.94 -13.91 2.79
N GLU A 96 3.12 -13.92 3.84
CA GLU A 96 3.26 -14.84 4.98
C GLU A 96 3.13 -16.31 4.55
N ASP A 97 2.37 -16.60 3.49
CA ASP A 97 2.23 -17.93 2.90
C ASP A 97 3.42 -18.34 2.01
N GLY A 98 4.48 -17.53 1.97
CA GLY A 98 5.70 -17.76 1.20
C GLY A 98 5.62 -17.36 -0.27
N LYS A 99 4.46 -16.92 -0.78
CA LYS A 99 4.33 -16.44 -2.16
C LYS A 99 5.05 -15.10 -2.34
N ILE A 100 5.53 -14.88 -3.56
CA ILE A 100 6.16 -13.64 -3.98
C ILE A 100 5.27 -12.98 -5.02
N VAL A 101 4.90 -11.73 -4.76
CA VAL A 101 4.06 -10.89 -5.62
C VAL A 101 4.90 -9.72 -6.14
N SER A 102 4.82 -9.42 -7.44
CA SER A 102 5.59 -8.31 -8.04
C SER A 102 4.69 -7.30 -8.74
N LEU A 103 4.68 -6.06 -8.24
CA LEU A 103 4.02 -4.93 -8.89
C LEU A 103 5.00 -4.26 -9.86
N ILE A 104 4.51 -3.92 -11.04
CA ILE A 104 5.32 -3.36 -12.13
C ILE A 104 5.17 -1.85 -12.21
N SER A 105 6.25 -1.14 -12.52
CA SER A 105 6.21 0.30 -12.72
C SER A 105 5.27 0.68 -13.87
N GLY A 106 4.39 1.66 -13.61
CA GLY A 106 3.58 2.35 -14.61
C GLY A 106 4.13 3.71 -15.01
N ILE A 107 5.41 3.97 -14.70
CA ILE A 107 6.10 5.25 -14.91
C ILE A 107 7.37 5.04 -15.74
N ASP A 108 7.67 6.00 -16.63
CA ASP A 108 8.87 5.93 -17.48
C ASP A 108 10.14 6.29 -16.71
N GLU A 109 10.14 7.47 -16.09
CA GLU A 109 11.20 7.95 -15.19
C GLU A 109 10.66 9.05 -14.27
N VAL A 110 10.93 8.95 -12.97
CA VAL A 110 10.63 10.01 -12.00
C VAL A 110 11.64 9.95 -10.86
N CYS A 111 12.11 11.12 -10.43
CA CYS A 111 13.11 11.26 -9.38
C CYS A 111 12.58 12.05 -8.20
N SER A 112 13.21 11.86 -7.04
CA SER A 112 12.82 12.54 -5.82
C SER A 112 13.09 14.04 -5.88
N ASN A 113 12.11 14.84 -5.46
CA ASN A 113 12.25 16.29 -5.36
C ASN A 113 12.75 16.68 -3.96
N LEU A 114 13.68 17.62 -3.89
CA LEU A 114 14.24 18.14 -2.64
C LEU A 114 13.54 19.44 -2.24
N THR A 115 13.08 19.51 -1.00
CA THR A 115 12.57 20.72 -0.36
C THR A 115 13.33 20.94 0.94
N TYR A 116 13.82 22.15 1.17
CA TYR A 116 14.46 22.52 2.43
C TYR A 116 13.45 23.23 3.34
N ILE A 117 13.38 22.81 4.61
CA ILE A 117 12.59 23.44 5.66
C ILE A 117 13.53 24.21 6.59
N ASP A 118 13.49 25.54 6.47
CA ASP A 118 14.38 26.43 7.22
C ASP A 118 14.16 26.39 8.74
N SER A 119 12.90 26.34 9.19
CA SER A 119 12.55 26.28 10.62
C SER A 119 13.14 25.08 11.34
N GLU A 120 13.28 23.95 10.64
CA GLU A 120 13.81 22.70 11.18
C GLU A 120 15.25 22.42 10.73
N LYS A 121 15.81 23.30 9.89
CA LYS A 121 17.09 23.12 9.20
C LYS A 121 17.23 21.73 8.58
N SER A 122 16.18 21.28 7.90
CA SER A 122 16.09 19.91 7.40
C SER A 122 15.73 19.85 5.91
N ASN A 123 16.33 18.89 5.24
CA ASN A 123 16.03 18.48 3.88
C ASN A 123 14.91 17.45 3.88
N ILE A 124 13.97 17.58 2.97
CA ILE A 124 12.95 16.58 2.67
C ILE A 124 13.07 16.18 1.21
N ARG A 125 13.18 14.88 0.94
CA ARG A 125 13.03 14.31 -0.39
C ARG A 125 11.73 13.53 -0.49
N LEU A 126 10.99 13.80 -1.56
CA LEU A 126 9.72 13.14 -1.87
C LEU A 126 9.82 12.46 -3.23
N LEU A 127 9.56 11.15 -3.27
CA LEU A 127 9.45 10.35 -4.49
C LEU A 127 8.07 9.70 -4.55
N ASN A 128 7.33 9.97 -5.62
CA ASN A 128 6.07 9.32 -5.90
C ASN A 128 6.24 8.34 -7.07
N GLY A 129 5.64 7.16 -6.96
CA GLY A 129 5.61 6.15 -8.02
C GLY A 129 4.25 5.49 -8.13
N TYR A 130 3.95 4.96 -9.31
CA TYR A 130 2.71 4.24 -9.58
C TYR A 130 3.04 2.84 -10.06
N PHE A 131 2.47 1.83 -9.38
CA PHE A 131 2.75 0.44 -9.63
C PHE A 131 1.48 -0.34 -9.94
N LEU A 132 1.48 -1.08 -11.04
CA LEU A 132 0.34 -1.83 -11.53
C LEU A 132 0.33 -3.25 -10.95
N PHE A 133 -0.87 -3.74 -10.65
CA PHE A 133 -1.08 -5.13 -10.23
C PHE A 133 -1.19 -6.03 -11.46
N THR A 134 -0.65 -7.25 -11.37
CA THR A 134 -1.00 -8.32 -12.31
C THR A 134 -2.16 -9.14 -11.73
N LYS A 135 -2.96 -9.79 -12.59
CA LYS A 135 -4.11 -10.60 -12.13
C LYS A 135 -3.76 -11.64 -11.04
N PRO A 136 -2.68 -12.44 -11.18
CA PRO A 136 -2.32 -13.42 -10.14
C PRO A 136 -1.93 -12.78 -8.80
N ASN A 137 -1.30 -11.60 -8.85
CA ASN A 137 -0.89 -10.86 -7.66
C ASN A 137 -2.08 -10.42 -6.83
N TYR A 138 -3.12 -9.93 -7.52
CA TYR A 138 -4.29 -9.32 -6.89
C TYR A 138 -5.01 -10.30 -5.95
N GLU A 139 -5.23 -11.53 -6.40
CA GLU A 139 -5.93 -12.57 -5.61
C GLU A 139 -5.12 -13.07 -4.41
N SER A 140 -3.79 -13.07 -4.51
CA SER A 140 -2.93 -13.49 -3.40
C SER A 140 -2.88 -12.43 -2.29
N LEU A 141 -2.82 -11.15 -2.67
CA LEU A 141 -2.77 -10.02 -1.74
C LEU A 141 -4.05 -9.82 -0.91
N LYS A 142 -5.19 -10.31 -1.38
CA LYS A 142 -6.45 -10.32 -0.62
C LYS A 142 -6.45 -11.32 0.54
N LYS A 143 -5.60 -12.35 0.48
CA LYS A 143 -5.70 -13.53 1.35
C LYS A 143 -4.55 -13.65 2.34
N SER A 144 -3.40 -13.05 2.06
CA SER A 144 -2.19 -13.22 2.85
C SER A 144 -1.54 -11.89 3.20
N ARG A 145 -0.99 -11.83 4.42
CA ARG A 145 -0.30 -10.65 4.94
C ARG A 145 1.06 -10.49 4.28
N ILE A 146 1.55 -9.25 4.23
CA ILE A 146 2.90 -8.95 3.74
C ILE A 146 3.87 -8.98 4.91
N THR A 147 5.01 -9.61 4.70
CA THR A 147 6.09 -9.70 5.68
C THR A 147 7.32 -8.89 5.27
N VAL A 148 7.65 -8.90 3.98
CA VAL A 148 8.78 -8.15 3.43
C VAL A 148 8.37 -7.44 2.16
N MET A 149 8.83 -6.20 2.01
CA MET A 149 8.74 -5.44 0.77
C MET A 149 10.14 -5.11 0.29
N ARG A 150 10.45 -5.51 -0.94
CA ARG A 150 11.65 -5.07 -1.67
C ARG A 150 11.25 -4.05 -2.72
N VAL A 151 11.90 -2.89 -2.69
CA VAL A 151 11.71 -1.83 -3.69
C VAL A 151 12.93 -1.80 -4.59
N HIS A 152 12.71 -2.00 -5.88
CA HIS A 152 13.72 -1.83 -6.93
C HIS A 152 13.64 -0.41 -7.47
N PHE A 153 14.53 0.45 -6.99
CA PHE A 153 14.76 1.77 -7.55
C PHE A 153 15.59 1.66 -8.84
N ALA A 154 15.78 2.77 -9.56
CA ALA A 154 16.51 2.78 -10.83
C ALA A 154 17.97 2.29 -10.71
N GLY A 155 18.62 2.51 -9.55
CA GLY A 155 20.04 2.16 -9.34
C GLY A 155 20.32 1.20 -8.18
N GLU A 156 19.35 0.97 -7.30
CA GLU A 156 19.55 0.13 -6.12
C GLU A 156 18.27 -0.62 -5.74
N SER A 157 18.41 -1.60 -4.84
CA SER A 157 17.28 -2.34 -4.28
C SER A 157 17.35 -2.29 -2.76
N LYS A 158 16.22 -2.02 -2.12
CA LYS A 158 16.15 -1.94 -0.66
C LYS A 158 15.00 -2.76 -0.11
N ASP A 159 15.29 -3.46 0.99
CA ASP A 159 14.35 -4.32 1.69
C ASP A 159 13.81 -3.61 2.92
N TYR A 160 12.51 -3.77 3.11
CA TYR A 160 11.74 -3.21 4.21
C TYR A 160 10.99 -4.35 4.89
N ILE A 161 11.24 -4.55 6.17
CA ILE A 161 10.48 -5.48 7.00
C ILE A 161 9.17 -4.79 7.36
N ILE A 162 8.05 -5.43 7.02
CA ILE A 162 6.71 -4.89 7.27
C ILE A 162 6.20 -5.48 8.58
N SER A 163 6.00 -4.61 9.56
CA SER A 163 5.49 -5.00 10.87
C SER A 163 4.02 -5.39 10.80
N ASP A 164 3.61 -6.34 11.63
CA ASP A 164 2.18 -6.62 11.83
C ASP A 164 1.44 -5.45 12.47
N GLU A 165 2.13 -4.77 13.38
CA GLU A 165 1.64 -3.59 14.07
C GLU A 165 2.75 -2.54 14.08
N LEU A 166 2.40 -1.32 13.69
CA LEU A 166 3.30 -0.16 13.66
C LEU A 166 2.71 0.92 14.57
N GLN A 167 3.39 1.21 15.66
CA GLN A 167 3.09 2.35 16.51
C GLN A 167 3.82 3.57 15.95
N SER A 168 3.11 4.45 15.24
CA SER A 168 3.74 5.60 14.60
C SER A 168 4.00 6.71 15.61
N GLU A 169 5.26 7.13 15.72
CA GLU A 169 5.66 8.25 16.59
C GLU A 169 5.14 9.59 16.07
N ILE A 170 4.94 9.70 14.76
CA ILE A 170 4.53 10.96 14.12
C ILE A 170 3.02 11.10 14.08
N LEU A 171 2.31 10.03 13.77
CA LEU A 171 0.86 10.07 13.67
C LEU A 171 0.19 9.87 15.03
N ASN A 172 0.91 9.35 16.04
CA ASN A 172 0.37 8.89 17.32
C ASN A 172 -0.78 7.88 17.16
N GLN A 173 -0.62 6.94 16.23
CA GLN A 173 -1.63 5.94 15.89
C GLN A 173 -0.98 4.56 15.74
N THR A 174 -1.75 3.54 16.08
CA THR A 174 -1.42 2.15 15.79
C THR A 174 -1.94 1.78 14.41
N LEU A 175 -1.05 1.30 13.54
CA LEU A 175 -1.34 0.90 12.17
C LEU A 175 -1.02 -0.58 11.97
N LYS A 176 -1.66 -1.21 10.96
CA LYS A 176 -1.47 -2.63 10.64
C LYS A 176 -1.02 -2.82 9.19
N PRO A 177 0.22 -2.42 8.85
CA PRO A 177 0.65 -2.36 7.46
C PRO A 177 0.74 -3.75 6.80
N SER A 178 1.02 -4.82 7.55
CA SER A 178 1.02 -6.19 7.00
C SER A 178 -0.34 -6.61 6.41
N ARG A 179 -1.44 -6.04 6.90
CA ARG A 179 -2.82 -6.34 6.48
C ARG A 179 -3.37 -5.34 5.45
N TYR A 180 -2.57 -4.37 5.02
CA TYR A 180 -3.02 -3.26 4.18
C TYR A 180 -3.84 -3.71 2.97
N PHE A 181 -3.35 -4.67 2.18
CA PHE A 181 -4.04 -5.10 0.96
C PHE A 181 -5.30 -5.93 1.25
N ILE A 182 -5.25 -6.82 2.25
CA ILE A 182 -6.43 -7.55 2.73
C ILE A 182 -7.54 -6.57 3.11
N GLU A 183 -7.16 -5.45 3.72
CA GLU A 183 -8.12 -4.49 4.23
C GLU A 183 -8.60 -3.47 3.19
N ASN A 184 -7.81 -3.14 2.16
CA ASN A 184 -8.13 -2.01 1.29
C ASN A 184 -8.33 -2.38 -0.18
N LEU A 185 -7.97 -3.59 -0.63
CA LEU A 185 -8.15 -3.97 -2.04
C LEU A 185 -9.62 -3.99 -2.46
N GLU A 186 -10.52 -4.52 -1.62
CA GLU A 186 -11.97 -4.57 -1.91
C GLU A 186 -12.57 -3.17 -2.15
N CYS A 187 -11.95 -2.12 -1.59
CA CYS A 187 -12.39 -0.74 -1.79
C CYS A 187 -12.15 -0.27 -3.23
N ILE A 188 -11.16 -0.81 -3.92
CA ILE A 188 -10.82 -0.41 -5.28
C ILE A 188 -11.30 -1.41 -6.34
N GLU A 189 -12.17 -2.36 -6.01
CA GLU A 189 -12.78 -3.32 -6.96
C GLU A 189 -13.98 -2.75 -7.73
#